data_AF-A0A6L7KN53-F1
#
_entry.id   AF-A0A6L7KN53-F1
#
_cell.length_a   1.000
_cell.length_b   1.000
_cell.length_c   1.000
_cell.angle_alpha   90.00
_cell.angle_beta   90.00
_cell.angle_gamma   90.00
#
_symmetry.space_group_name_H-M   'P 1'
#
loop_
_entity.id
_entity.type
_entity.pdbx_description
1 polymer ?
#
loop_
_entity_poly.entity_id
_entity_poly.type
_entity_poly.pdbx_seq_one_letter_code
_entity_poly.pdbx_strand_id
1 'polypeptide(L)' 'MAILFHWSDATPGIWLDAFKTAGCGTDIRTFESPGNRAEIEFAVVWAPPSGQLKAFPGLKYIFSIGAGVTHITMSSR' A
#
# COMPACT_ATOMS: atom_id res chain seq x y z
N MET A 1 0.42 6.73 -12.47
CA MET A 1 -0.43 5.94 -11.59
C MET A 1 0.36 4.74 -11.11
N ALA A 2 0.45 4.55 -9.80
CA ALA A 2 1.17 3.45 -9.15
C ALA A 2 0.38 2.92 -7.94
N ILE A 3 0.70 1.70 -7.54
CA ILE A 3 0.17 1.03 -6.36
C ILE A 3 1.26 0.99 -5.29
N LEU A 4 0.92 1.45 -4.09
CA LEU A 4 1.77 1.28 -2.92
C LEU A 4 1.45 -0.07 -2.27
N PHE A 5 2.46 -0.91 -2.06
CA PHE A 5 2.34 -2.13 -1.28
C PHE A 5 3.03 -1.97 0.08
N HIS A 6 2.37 -2.39 1.15
CA HIS A 6 2.99 -2.50 2.46
C HIS A 6 2.43 -3.63 3.32
N TRP A 7 3.34 -4.46 3.82
CA TRP A 7 3.10 -5.35 4.92
C TRP A 7 4.46 -5.70 5.55
N SER A 8 4.73 -5.19 6.76
CA SER A 8 6.02 -5.37 7.44
C SER A 8 6.40 -6.82 7.72
N ASP A 9 5.41 -7.66 8.03
CA ASP A 9 5.64 -9.04 8.47
C ASP A 9 5.59 -10.06 7.32
N ALA A 10 5.26 -9.62 6.11
CA ALA A 10 5.27 -10.48 4.94
C ALA A 10 6.62 -10.44 4.23
N THR A 11 6.95 -11.53 3.55
CA THR A 11 8.03 -11.55 2.55
C THR A 11 7.55 -10.77 1.32
N PRO A 12 8.07 -9.56 1.03
CA PRO A 12 7.50 -8.70 -0.02
C PRO A 12 7.56 -9.35 -1.41
N GLY A 13 8.61 -10.14 -1.68
CA GLY A 13 8.80 -10.83 -2.96
C GLY A 13 7.62 -11.74 -3.35
N ILE A 14 7.02 -12.46 -2.39
CA ILE A 14 5.88 -13.34 -2.66
C ILE A 14 4.68 -12.54 -3.18
N TRP A 15 4.43 -11.38 -2.57
CA TRP A 15 3.32 -10.51 -2.96
C TRP A 15 3.59 -9.81 -4.29
N LEU A 16 4.81 -9.31 -4.50
CA LEU A 16 5.21 -8.71 -5.77
C LEU A 16 5.08 -9.70 -6.92
N ASP A 17 5.48 -10.96 -6.72
CA ASP A 17 5.33 -12.00 -7.73
C ASP A 17 3.87 -12.39 -7.93
N ALA A 18 3.07 -12.49 -6.86
CA ALA A 18 1.64 -12.72 -6.97
C ALA A 18 0.93 -11.63 -7.79
N PHE A 19 1.28 -10.36 -7.60
CA PHE A 19 0.74 -9.27 -8.42
C PHE A 19 1.14 -9.40 -9.90
N LYS A 20 2.39 -9.76 -10.19
CA LYS A 20 2.83 -10.03 -11.57
C LYS A 20 2.05 -11.18 -12.19
N THR A 21 1.89 -12.29 -11.46
CA THR A 21 1.15 -13.48 -11.92
C THR A 21 -0.33 -13.18 -12.15
N ALA A 22 -0.95 -12.35 -11.30
CA ALA A 22 -2.31 -11.88 -11.47
C ALA A 22 -2.51 -10.94 -12.68
N GLY A 23 -1.44 -10.62 -13.41
CA GLY A 23 -1.48 -9.71 -14.56
C GLY A 23 -1.60 -8.25 -14.16
N CYS A 24 -1.19 -7.88 -12.94
CA CYS A 24 -1.11 -6.48 -12.54
C CYS A 24 0.02 -5.80 -13.32
N GLY A 25 -0.28 -5.24 -14.50
CA GLY A 25 0.66 -4.47 -15.31
C GLY A 25 0.93 -3.06 -14.76
N THR A 26 0.56 -2.79 -13.51
CA THR A 26 0.71 -1.47 -12.86
C THR A 26 2.01 -1.42 -12.07
N ASP A 27 2.64 -0.24 -12.03
CA ASP A 27 3.83 0.03 -11.23
C ASP A 27 3.56 -0.15 -9.73
N ILE A 28 4.25 -1.10 -9.09
CA ILE A 28 4.12 -1.40 -7.65
C ILE A 28 5.35 -0.89 -6.92
N ARG A 29 5.09 -0.04 -5.92
CA ARG A 29 6.10 0.65 -5.13
C ARG A 29 5.94 0.33 -3.66
N THR A 30 6.98 0.52 -2.86
CA THR A 30 6.96 0.30 -1.41
C THR A 30 7.22 1.61 -0.66
N PHE A 31 7.09 1.62 0.67
CA PHE A 31 7.40 2.82 1.47
C PHE A 31 8.88 3.19 1.44
N GLU A 32 9.78 2.23 1.23
CA GLU A 32 11.23 2.43 1.10
C GLU A 32 11.57 3.11 -0.23
N SER A 33 10.83 2.78 -1.29
CA SER A 33 11.07 3.28 -2.65
C SER A 33 9.77 3.77 -3.31
N PRO A 34 9.11 4.83 -2.78
CA PRO A 34 7.79 5.27 -3.25
C PRO A 34 7.84 6.11 -4.54
N GLY A 35 9.02 6.61 -4.93
CA GLY A 35 9.16 7.56 -6.02
C GLY A 35 8.33 8.83 -5.78
N ASN A 36 7.72 9.36 -6.85
CA ASN A 36 6.79 10.49 -6.73
C ASN A 36 5.49 10.05 -6.04
N ARG A 37 5.28 10.53 -4.80
CA ARG A 37 4.13 10.16 -3.97
C ARG A 37 2.78 10.65 -4.52
N ALA A 38 2.77 11.64 -5.39
CA ALA A 38 1.55 12.12 -6.05
C ALA A 38 1.04 11.14 -7.13
N GLU A 39 1.89 10.23 -7.62
CA GLU A 39 1.50 9.22 -8.61
C GLU A 39 0.88 7.97 -8.00
N ILE A 40 0.97 7.80 -6.68
CA ILE A 40 0.40 6.68 -5.95
C ILE A 40 -1.08 6.96 -5.74
N GLU A 41 -1.93 6.18 -6.40
CA GLU A 41 -3.39 6.34 -6.35
C GLU A 41 -4.07 5.22 -5.56
N PHE A 42 -3.39 4.09 -5.42
CA PHE A 42 -3.89 2.91 -4.71
C PHE A 42 -2.88 2.46 -3.67
N ALA A 43 -3.36 1.94 -2.54
CA ALA A 43 -2.52 1.30 -1.53
C ALA A 43 -3.08 -0.07 -1.18
N VAL A 44 -2.27 -1.12 -1.31
CA VAL A 44 -2.57 -2.48 -0.81
C VAL A 44 -1.75 -2.69 0.46
N VAL A 45 -2.42 -2.70 1.62
CA VAL A 45 -1.72 -2.59 2.91
C VAL A 45 -2.24 -3.52 3.99
N TRP A 46 -1.34 -3.92 4.87
CA TRP A 46 -1.64 -4.47 6.18
C TRP A 46 -0.88 -3.71 7.26
N ALA A 47 -1.58 -3.28 8.32
CA ALA A 47 -0.98 -2.62 9.48
C ALA A 47 0.05 -1.52 9.15
N PRO A 48 -0.22 -0.58 8.21
CA PRO A 48 0.74 0.47 7.92
C PRO A 48 1.00 1.37 9.14
N PRO A 49 2.21 1.96 9.26
CA PRO A 49 2.48 2.92 10.31
C PRO A 49 1.42 4.03 10.36
N SER A 50 1.01 4.41 11.58
CA SER A 50 -0.05 5.39 11.75
C SER A 50 0.29 6.71 11.05
N GLY A 51 -0.67 7.24 10.29
CA GLY A 51 -0.52 8.49 9.55
C GLY A 51 0.33 8.41 8.29
N GLN A 52 1.04 7.31 7.99
CA GLN A 52 1.94 7.27 6.84
C GLN A 52 1.22 7.41 5.50
N LEU A 53 0.00 6.87 5.38
CA LEU A 53 -0.81 6.99 4.17
C LEU A 53 -1.20 8.44 3.85
N LYS A 54 -1.20 9.36 4.83
CA LYS A 54 -1.44 10.79 4.61
C LYS A 54 -0.34 11.46 3.77
N ALA A 55 0.83 10.81 3.65
CA ALA A 55 1.95 11.36 2.89
C ALA A 55 1.83 11.16 1.37
N PHE A 56 0.74 10.55 0.90
CA PHE A 56 0.47 10.24 -0.51
C PHE A 56 -0.72 11.08 -0.98
N PRO A 57 -0.50 12.30 -1.48
CA PRO A 57 -1.59 13.23 -1.81
C PRO A 57 -2.43 12.77 -3.01
N GLY A 58 -1.92 11.85 -3.83
CA GLY A 58 -2.65 11.23 -4.94
C GLY A 58 -3.51 10.04 -4.53
N LEU A 59 -3.44 9.59 -3.28
CA LEU A 59 -4.07 8.34 -2.83
C LEU A 59 -5.59 8.47 -2.85
N LYS A 60 -6.25 7.59 -3.61
CA LYS A 60 -7.71 7.55 -3.79
C LYS A 60 -8.35 6.34 -3.13
N TYR A 61 -7.64 5.20 -3.10
CA TYR A 61 -8.21 3.93 -2.62
C TYR A 61 -7.21 3.16 -1.74
N ILE A 62 -7.74 2.49 -0.73
CA ILE A 62 -6.99 1.59 0.16
C ILE A 62 -7.64 0.21 0.12
N PHE A 63 -6.86 -0.80 -0.24
CA PHE A 63 -7.21 -2.21 -0.14
C PHE A 63 -6.53 -2.79 1.10
N SER A 64 -7.33 -3.20 2.09
CA SER A 64 -6.80 -3.93 3.24
C SER A 64 -6.58 -5.39 2.88
N ILE A 65 -5.45 -5.95 3.28
CA ILE A 65 -5.12 -7.36 3.04
C ILE A 65 -5.93 -8.31 3.95
N GLY A 66 -6.35 -7.85 5.14
CA GLY A 66 -7.13 -8.64 6.08
C GLY A 66 -8.47 -8.02 6.42
N ALA A 67 -9.32 -8.79 7.12
CA ALA A 67 -10.70 -8.40 7.39
C ALA A 67 -10.83 -7.23 8.38
N GLY A 68 -9.91 -7.10 9.34
CA GLY A 68 -9.95 -6.05 10.36
C GLY A 68 -9.25 -4.78 9.89
N VAL A 69 -9.97 -3.64 9.89
CA VAL A 69 -9.47 -2.35 9.36
C VAL A 69 -9.28 -1.26 10.42
N THR A 70 -9.45 -1.58 11.71
CA THR A 70 -9.38 -0.59 12.81
C THR A 70 -8.03 0.13 12.85
N HIS A 71 -6.94 -0.59 12.58
CA HIS A 71 -5.58 -0.02 12.56
C HIS A 71 -5.34 0.98 11.41
N ILE A 72 -6.16 0.94 10.35
CA ILE A 72 -6.11 1.89 9.23
C ILE A 72 -7.01 3.11 9.51
N THR A 73 -8.17 2.86 10.10
CA THR A 73 -9.26 3.85 10.25
C THR A 73 -9.22 4.62 11.57
N MET A 74 -8.53 4.12 12.59
CA MET A 74 -8.32 4.86 13.83
C MET A 74 -7.47 6.11 13.57
N SER A 75 -8.10 7.27 13.74
CA SER A 75 -7.38 8.53 13.96
C SER A 75 -6.70 8.46 15.33
N SER A 76 -5.39 8.72 15.40
CA SER A 76 -4.82 9.15 16.68
C SER A 76 -5.52 10.46 17.06
N ARG A 77 -6.04 10.55 18.27
CA ARG A 77 -6.53 11.82 18.83
C ARG A 77 -5.37 12.78 19.06
#